data_AF-A0A1K0GV21-F1
#
_entry.id   AF-A0A1K0GV21-F1
#
_cell.length_a   1.000
_cell.length_b   1.000
_cell.length_c   1.000
_cell.angle_alpha   90.00
_cell.angle_beta   90.00
_cell.angle_gamma   90.00
#
_symmetry.space_group_name_H-M   'P 1'
#
loop_
_entity.id
_entity.type
_entity.pdbx_description
1 polymer ?
#
loop_
_entity_poly.entity_id
_entity_poly.type
_entity_poly.pdbx_seq_one_letter_code
_entity_poly.pdbx_strand_id
1 'polypeptide(L)'
;MHRPAARVVCLDAVDRVLLLHWRDPFDGSSLWEPPGGGIDAGETPLQAARRELAEETGLDPASVRDRSIPGLPDRVEPPHLAAVVATLAPDSAWGAGPC
;
A
#
# COMPACT_ATOMS: atom_id res chain seq x y z
N MET A 1 -10.84 -16.17 8.75
CA MET A 1 -11.69 -14.98 8.53
C MET A 1 -10.87 -13.97 7.78
N HIS A 2 -11.25 -13.62 6.56
CA HIS A 2 -10.58 -12.56 5.80
C HIS A 2 -11.20 -11.23 6.24
N ARG A 3 -10.42 -10.39 6.91
CA ARG A 3 -10.82 -9.02 7.27
C ARG A 3 -10.45 -8.13 6.09
N PRO A 4 -11.39 -7.33 5.54
CA PRO A 4 -11.04 -6.39 4.48
C PRO A 4 -9.99 -5.41 5.00
N ALA A 5 -9.01 -5.09 4.15
CA ALA A 5 -7.89 -4.23 4.48
C ALA A 5 -7.65 -3.20 3.36
N ALA A 6 -7.05 -2.08 3.72
CA ALA A 6 -6.58 -1.07 2.79
C ALA A 6 -5.06 -0.93 2.93
N ARG A 7 -4.36 -0.91 1.80
CA ARG A 7 -2.90 -0.71 1.72
C ARG A 7 -2.59 0.50 0.85
N VAL A 8 -1.57 1.27 1.21
CA VAL A 8 -1.23 2.54 0.56
C VAL A 8 0.09 2.43 -0.18
N VAL A 9 0.05 2.64 -1.49
CA VAL A 9 1.27 2.85 -2.29
C VAL A 9 1.68 4.31 -2.16
N CYS A 10 2.73 4.57 -1.38
CA CYS A 10 3.34 5.88 -1.28
C CYS A 10 4.59 5.94 -2.17
N LEU A 11 4.65 6.95 -3.03
CA LEU A 11 5.81 7.23 -3.87
C LEU A 11 6.53 8.49 -3.39
N ASP A 12 7.85 8.46 -3.38
CA ASP A 12 8.66 9.66 -3.21
C ASP A 12 8.87 10.42 -4.54
N ALA A 13 9.62 11.52 -4.50
CA ALA A 13 9.87 12.37 -5.67
C ALA A 13 10.66 11.70 -6.81
N VAL A 14 11.20 10.50 -6.58
CA VAL A 14 11.93 9.70 -7.57
C VAL A 14 11.27 8.33 -7.78
N ASP A 15 9.96 8.25 -7.52
CA ASP A 15 9.11 7.08 -7.75
C ASP A 15 9.51 5.81 -6.98
N ARG A 16 10.16 5.93 -5.82
CA ARG A 16 10.40 4.77 -4.95
C ARG A 16 9.19 4.50 -4.06
N VAL A 17 8.85 3.22 -3.89
CA VAL A 17 7.75 2.78 -3.03
C VAL A 17 8.21 2.71 -1.58
N LEU A 18 7.46 3.34 -0.67
CA LEU A 18 7.63 3.14 0.77
C LEU A 18 7.12 1.75 1.18
N LEU A 19 7.99 0.99 1.83
CA LEU A 19 7.64 -0.29 2.45
C LEU A 19 8.06 -0.28 3.92
N LEU A 20 7.22 -0.85 4.77
CA LEU A 20 7.49 -1.12 6.16
C LEU A 20 8.14 -2.49 6.29
N HIS A 21 9.20 -2.57 7.09
CA HIS A 21 9.89 -3.82 7.40
C HIS A 21 9.42 -4.35 8.73
N TRP A 22 8.85 -5.55 8.70
CA TRP A 22 8.38 -6.24 9.89
C TRP A 22 9.14 -7.54 10.06
N ARG A 23 9.33 -7.93 11.31
CA ARG A 23 9.83 -9.25 11.67
C ARG A 23 8.70 -10.04 12.31
N ASP A 24 8.33 -11.16 11.70
CA ASP A 24 7.32 -12.05 12.25
C ASP A 24 7.79 -12.56 13.62
N PRO A 25 6.99 -12.39 14.69
CA PRO A 25 7.41 -12.75 16.03
C PRO A 25 7.36 -14.27 16.29
N PHE A 26 6.67 -15.05 15.45
CA PHE A 26 6.50 -16.49 15.61
C PHE A 26 7.61 -17.28 14.91
N ASP A 27 7.95 -16.94 13.66
CA ASP A 27 8.96 -17.66 12.88
C ASP A 27 10.23 -16.84 12.60
N GLY A 28 10.24 -15.56 12.94
CA GLY A 28 11.39 -14.67 12.77
C GLY A 28 11.63 -14.20 11.34
N SER A 29 10.73 -14.53 10.40
CA SER A 29 10.82 -14.13 9.00
C SER A 29 10.73 -12.61 8.84
N SER A 30 11.31 -12.09 7.76
CA SER A 30 11.24 -10.68 7.41
C SER A 30 10.19 -10.47 6.32
N LEU A 31 9.26 -9.57 6.57
CA LEU A 31 8.23 -9.15 5.62
C LEU A 31 8.42 -7.68 5.27
N TRP A 32 8.24 -7.36 3.99
CA TRP A 32 8.14 -6.00 3.52
C TRP A 32 6.73 -5.79 2.95
N GLU A 33 6.03 -4.79 3.46
CA GLU A 33 4.67 -4.48 3.01
C GLU A 33 4.42 -2.97 2.98
N PRO A 34 3.55 -2.49 2.10
CA PRO A 34 3.10 -1.10 2.14
C PRO A 34 2.36 -0.79 3.46
N PRO A 35 2.41 0.47 3.93
CA PRO A 35 1.59 0.91 5.05
C PRO A 35 0.11 0.57 4.84
N GLY A 36 -0.58 0.23 5.91
CA GLY A 36 -1.99 -0.09 5.86
C GLY A 36 -2.41 -1.22 6.77
N GLY A 37 -3.72 -1.40 6.89
CA GLY A 37 -4.30 -2.31 7.86
C GLY A 37 -5.76 -2.59 7.59
N GLY A 38 -6.40 -3.19 8.59
CA GLY A 38 -7.79 -3.61 8.49
C GLY A 38 -8.74 -2.41 8.42
N ILE A 39 -9.80 -2.55 7.63
CA ILE A 39 -10.88 -1.58 7.57
C ILE A 39 -11.80 -1.82 8.78
N ASP A 40 -12.08 -0.76 9.54
CA ASP A 40 -12.97 -0.81 10.69
C ASP A 40 -14.45 -0.71 10.33
N ALA A 41 -15.32 -1.08 11.26
CA ALA A 41 -16.76 -1.02 11.05
C ALA A 41 -17.21 0.43 10.81
N GLY A 42 -17.85 0.68 9.66
CA GLY A 42 -18.29 2.02 9.25
C GLY A 42 -17.21 2.86 8.57
N GLU A 43 -16.00 2.31 8.40
CA GLU A 43 -14.90 2.98 7.71
C GLU A 43 -14.91 2.65 6.20
N THR A 44 -14.67 3.65 5.36
CA THR A 44 -14.42 3.45 3.93
C THR A 44 -12.95 3.03 3.71
N PRO A 45 -12.61 2.34 2.60
CA PRO A 45 -11.21 1.99 2.30
C PRO A 45 -10.25 3.19 2.30
N LEU A 46 -10.70 4.36 1.83
CA LEU A 46 -9.91 5.59 1.85
C LEU A 46 -9.68 6.11 3.28
N GLN A 47 -10.69 6.05 4.15
CA GLN A 47 -10.53 6.44 5.55
C GLN A 47 -9.53 5.53 6.27
N ALA A 48 -9.64 4.21 6.07
CA ALA A 48 -8.70 3.22 6.60
C ALA A 48 -7.27 3.50 6.11
N ALA A 49 -7.09 3.66 4.80
CA ALA A 49 -5.80 3.98 4.19
C ALA A 49 -5.16 5.24 4.80
N ARG A 50 -5.96 6.31 5.01
CA ARG A 50 -5.49 7.57 5.61
C ARG A 50 -5.09 7.41 7.07
N ARG A 51 -5.92 6.73 7.86
CA ARG A 51 -5.67 6.47 9.28
C ARG A 51 -4.39 5.67 9.46
N GLU A 52 -4.29 4.52 8.79
CA GLU A 52 -3.15 3.61 8.91
C GLU A 52 -1.84 4.28 8.44
N LEU A 53 -1.88 5.05 7.32
CA LEU A 53 -0.71 5.79 6.87
C LEU A 53 -0.21 6.75 7.97
N ALA A 54 -1.11 7.52 8.58
CA ALA A 54 -0.75 8.46 9.63
C ALA A 54 -0.22 7.76 10.88
N GLU A 55 -0.87 6.66 11.31
CA GLU A 55 -0.50 5.88 12.50
C GLU A 55 0.87 5.19 12.35
N GLU A 56 1.15 4.59 11.20
CA GLU A 56 2.37 3.79 11.00
C GLU A 56 3.58 4.61 10.56
N THR A 57 3.37 5.76 9.91
CA THR A 57 4.46 6.53 9.28
C THR A 57 4.55 7.99 9.75
N GLY A 58 3.49 8.53 10.37
CA GLY A 58 3.39 9.95 10.70
C GLY A 58 3.22 10.87 9.48
N LEU A 59 3.05 10.33 8.27
CA LEU A 59 2.81 11.11 7.06
C LEU A 59 1.41 11.71 7.03
N ASP A 60 1.25 12.80 6.28
CA ASP A 60 -0.03 13.52 6.17
C ASP A 60 -1.09 12.63 5.49
N PRO A 61 -2.21 12.30 6.16
CA PRO A 61 -3.30 11.52 5.56
C PRO A 61 -3.92 12.21 4.34
N ALA A 62 -3.85 13.54 4.22
CA ALA A 62 -4.38 14.24 3.06
C ALA A 62 -3.59 13.94 1.77
N SER A 63 -2.38 13.38 1.87
CA SER A 63 -1.58 12.94 0.71
C SER A 63 -2.17 11.73 -0.02
N VAL A 64 -3.03 10.94 0.65
CA VAL A 64 -3.69 9.78 0.04
C VAL A 64 -4.80 10.24 -0.90
N ARG A 65 -4.64 9.89 -2.18
CA ARG A 65 -5.61 10.15 -3.25
C ARG A 65 -6.72 9.09 -3.23
N ASP A 66 -7.94 9.50 -3.59
CA ASP A 66 -9.08 8.58 -3.76
C ASP A 66 -8.96 7.81 -5.08
N ARG A 67 -8.00 6.88 -5.12
CA ARG A 67 -7.74 5.97 -6.23
C ARG A 67 -7.34 4.63 -5.65
N SER A 68 -8.09 3.59 -5.97
CA SER A 68 -7.88 2.26 -5.41
C SER A 68 -8.11 1.16 -6.44
N ILE A 69 -7.52 0.00 -6.19
CA ILE A 69 -7.78 -1.25 -6.91
C ILE A 69 -8.45 -2.21 -5.92
N PRO A 70 -9.76 -2.46 -6.02
CA PRO A 70 -10.45 -3.36 -5.11
C PRO A 70 -10.16 -4.83 -5.45
N GLY A 71 -10.28 -5.71 -4.45
CA GLY A 71 -10.26 -7.16 -4.68
C GLY A 71 -8.88 -7.75 -5.00
N LEU A 72 -7.79 -7.07 -4.61
CA LEU A 72 -6.46 -7.66 -4.67
C LEU A 72 -6.32 -8.84 -3.70
N PRO A 73 -5.53 -9.88 -4.03
CA PRO A 73 -5.23 -10.97 -3.11
C PRO A 73 -4.39 -10.47 -1.92
N ASP A 74 -4.37 -11.24 -0.83
CA ASP A 74 -3.62 -10.93 0.39
C ASP A 74 -2.13 -10.62 0.13
N ARG A 75 -1.54 -11.28 -0.88
CA ARG A 75 -0.14 -11.13 -1.23
C ARG A 75 0.02 -10.84 -2.73
N VAL A 76 0.67 -9.72 -3.04
CA VAL A 76 1.03 -9.32 -4.41
C VAL A 76 2.55 -9.21 -4.49
N GLU A 77 3.18 -10.17 -5.16
CA GLU A 77 4.63 -10.20 -5.35
C GLU A 77 5.04 -9.68 -6.73
N PRO A 78 6.31 -9.27 -6.92
CA PRO A 78 6.85 -9.05 -8.25
C PRO A 78 6.62 -10.26 -9.18
N PRO A 79 6.29 -10.04 -10.47
CA PRO A 79 6.20 -8.74 -11.14
C PRO A 79 4.84 -8.03 -10.96
N HIS A 80 3.82 -8.68 -10.40
CA HIS A 80 2.46 -8.12 -10.30
C HIS A 80 2.40 -6.84 -9.46
N LEU A 81 3.29 -6.69 -8.48
CA LEU A 81 3.43 -5.46 -7.71
C LEU A 81 3.68 -4.24 -8.61
N ALA A 82 4.53 -4.38 -9.64
CA ALA A 82 4.83 -3.29 -10.56
C ALA A 82 3.58 -2.84 -11.33
N ALA A 83 2.73 -3.78 -11.74
CA ALA A 83 1.47 -3.49 -12.44
C ALA A 83 0.46 -2.78 -11.52
N VAL A 84 0.41 -3.14 -10.24
CA VAL A 84 -0.42 -2.44 -9.23
C VAL A 84 0.05 -1.00 -9.06
N VAL A 85 1.36 -0.78 -8.89
CA VAL A 85 1.93 0.57 -8.74
C VAL A 85 1.69 1.40 -10.01
N ALA A 86 1.93 0.84 -11.19
CA ALA A 86 1.66 1.50 -12.48
C ALA A 86 0.19 1.91 -12.64
N THR A 87 -0.75 1.08 -12.19
CA THR A 87 -2.18 1.37 -12.26
C THR A 87 -2.57 2.50 -11.30
N LEU A 88 -2.00 2.52 -10.09
CA LEU A 88 -2.26 3.56 -9.09
C LEU A 88 -1.54 4.89 -9.42
N ALA A 89 -0.37 4.82 -10.05
CA ALA A 89 0.48 5.96 -10.38
C ALA A 89 0.96 5.87 -11.85
N PRO A 90 0.06 6.10 -12.82
CA PRO A 90 0.38 5.97 -14.25
C PRO A 90 1.41 7.01 -14.73
N ASP A 91 1.49 8.15 -14.04
CA ASP A 91 2.43 9.23 -14.35
C ASP A 91 3.82 9.04 -13.71
N SER A 92 4.05 7.91 -13.03
CA SER A 92 5.34 7.56 -12.41
C SER A 92 6.22 6.74 -13.36
N ALA A 93 7.49 6.56 -12.99
CA ALA A 93 8.42 5.64 -13.65
C ALA A 93 7.88 4.19 -13.78
N TRP A 94 6.94 3.76 -12.94
CA TRP A 94 6.32 2.44 -13.03
C TRP A 94 5.30 2.33 -14.17
N GLY A 95 4.66 3.45 -14.52
CA GLY A 95 3.67 3.51 -15.61
C GLY A 95 4.28 3.65 -17.00
N ALA A 96 5.54 4.11 -17.10
CA ALA A 96 6.21 4.38 -18.36
C ALA A 96 6.61 3.10 -19.16
N GLY A 97 6.54 1.92 -18.55
CA GLY A 97 7.11 0.69 -19.12
C GLY A 97 8.64 0.73 -19.19
N PRO A 98 9.32 -0.41 -19.46
CA PRO A 98 10.75 -0.37 -19.72
C PRO A 98 11.01 0.45 -20.99
N CYS A 99 11.93 1.42 -20.91
CA CYS A 99 12.50 2.08 -22.10
C CYS A 99 13.14 1.05 -23.04
#